data_AF-A0A3P6GCS1-F1
#
_entry.id   AF-A0A3P6GCS1-F1
#
_cell.length_a   1.000
_cell.length_b   1.000
_cell.length_c   1.000
_cell.angle_alpha   90.00
_cell.angle_beta   90.00
_cell.angle_gamma   90.00
#
_symmetry.space_group_name_H-M   'P 1'
#
loop_
_entity.id
_entity.type
_entity.pdbx_description
1 polymer ?
#
loop_
_entity_poly.entity_id
_entity_poly.type
_entity_poly.pdbx_seq_one_letter_code
_entity_poly.pdbx_strand_id
1 'polypeptide(L)'
;MISLPSSMYTCETLETLDLCDCLRLDVPFSVRLPSLKTLVLVDVEYADNKVSSLTRLLSGCPNLDSLFLVHENLDVALMVPSLRKLRMYNNGRYQKGGGFVIDAPSLVSLYIRDYVLYDFHRIEHMPKLEEAHVDMIQTVRNYKFLKAFTCARSLTLCLSFSEVLSPCGMIFHNLVYLTLNTCFLGWWDLLTHMLQDSPKLGMLKLIDEHELAEFTSIETPDSWKRPSSVPTCLLHSFEIFEWKGYKGRRGDVDVATYLIANATRLKKSKFSSQPHDDSEGDRIHRDLNSLQAASPHLMFLSQERKKRQRVKHKRIRSCC
;
A
#
# COMPACT_ATOMS: atom_id res chain seq x y z
N MET A 1 33.57 -6.70 4.22
CA MET A 1 32.36 -7.06 4.99
C MET A 1 32.68 -6.83 6.46
N ILE A 2 31.96 -5.91 7.10
CA ILE A 2 32.21 -5.49 8.49
C ILE A 2 31.24 -6.25 9.40
N SER A 3 31.71 -6.75 10.54
CA SER A 3 30.86 -7.36 11.56
C SER A 3 30.51 -6.35 12.65
N LEU A 4 29.29 -6.45 13.16
CA LEU A 4 28.86 -5.64 14.30
C LEU A 4 29.54 -6.17 15.58
N PRO A 5 30.16 -5.32 16.42
CA PRO A 5 30.76 -5.75 17.69
C PRO A 5 29.72 -6.42 18.60
N SER A 6 30.08 -7.54 19.23
CA SER A 6 29.14 -8.31 20.06
C SER A 6 28.55 -7.51 21.22
N SER A 7 29.28 -6.53 21.75
CA SER A 7 28.81 -5.63 22.82
C SER A 7 27.62 -4.76 22.41
N MET A 8 27.44 -4.50 21.11
CA MET A 8 26.29 -3.74 20.60
C MET A 8 24.98 -4.48 20.83
N TYR A 9 24.98 -5.82 20.78
CA TYR A 9 23.76 -6.63 20.97
C TYR A 9 23.30 -6.70 22.43
N THR A 10 24.10 -6.22 23.38
CA THR A 10 23.78 -6.22 24.83
C THR A 10 23.75 -4.82 25.42
N CYS A 11 23.70 -3.79 24.57
CA CYS A 11 23.74 -2.40 25.02
C CYS A 11 22.40 -1.98 25.63
N GLU A 12 22.39 -1.73 26.95
CA GLU A 12 21.17 -1.40 27.69
C GLU A 12 20.66 0.02 27.43
N THR A 13 21.51 0.93 26.97
CA THR A 13 21.18 2.35 26.75
C THR A 13 20.88 2.69 25.29
N LEU A 14 21.11 1.76 24.37
CA LEU A 14 20.94 2.00 22.94
C LEU A 14 19.47 2.17 22.59
N GLU A 15 19.07 3.38 22.17
CA GLU A 15 17.68 3.67 21.79
C GLU A 15 17.41 3.51 20.28
N THR A 16 18.44 3.71 19.45
CA THR A 16 18.34 3.63 17.99
C THR A 16 19.52 2.86 17.44
N LEU A 17 19.25 1.90 16.57
CA LEU A 17 20.24 1.10 15.87
C LEU A 17 19.93 1.17 14.37
N ASP A 18 20.86 1.73 13.62
CA ASP A 18 20.76 1.85 12.17
C ASP A 18 21.92 1.10 11.52
N LEU A 19 21.58 0.09 10.73
CA LEU A 19 22.50 -0.81 10.07
C LEU A 19 22.17 -0.83 8.58
N CYS A 20 23.05 -0.26 7.77
CA CYS A 20 22.94 -0.19 6.33
C CYS A 20 24.19 -0.80 5.69
N ASP A 21 24.03 -1.48 4.56
CA ASP A 21 25.05 -1.90 3.58
C ASP A 21 26.34 -2.59 4.12
N CYS A 22 26.80 -3.64 3.45
CA CYS A 22 28.11 -4.27 3.69
C CYS A 22 28.36 -4.80 5.13
N LEU A 23 27.31 -4.88 5.95
CA LEU A 23 27.31 -5.44 7.30
C LEU A 23 26.83 -6.88 7.30
N ARG A 24 27.62 -7.76 7.92
CA ARG A 24 27.21 -9.13 8.22
C ARG A 24 26.89 -9.27 9.70
N LEU A 25 25.63 -9.53 10.00
CA LEU A 25 25.11 -9.70 11.34
C LEU A 25 25.29 -11.16 11.77
N ASP A 26 26.25 -11.36 12.67
CA ASP A 26 26.33 -12.55 13.50
C ASP A 26 25.54 -12.28 14.79
N VAL A 27 24.27 -12.66 14.80
CA VAL A 27 23.32 -12.31 15.87
C VAL A 27 23.44 -13.34 17.01
N PRO A 28 23.99 -13.00 18.18
CA PRO A 28 24.18 -13.96 19.27
C PRO A 28 22.85 -14.36 19.90
N PHE A 29 22.77 -15.53 20.55
CA PHE A 29 21.56 -15.98 21.27
C PHE A 29 21.15 -15.08 22.45
N SER A 30 22.07 -14.26 22.97
CA SER A 30 21.89 -13.43 24.15
C SER A 30 21.61 -11.95 23.85
N VAL A 31 20.95 -11.62 22.72
CA VAL A 31 20.58 -10.22 22.42
C VAL A 31 19.74 -9.64 23.56
N ARG A 32 20.16 -8.49 24.07
CA ARG A 32 19.46 -7.70 25.09
C ARG A 32 19.61 -6.22 24.78
N LEU A 33 18.56 -5.65 24.20
CA LEU A 33 18.46 -4.26 23.78
C LEU A 33 17.20 -3.63 24.39
N PRO A 34 17.12 -3.54 25.74
CA PRO A 34 15.89 -3.16 26.44
C PRO A 34 15.45 -1.72 26.14
N SER A 35 16.37 -0.81 25.85
CA SER A 35 16.03 0.59 25.53
C SER A 35 15.78 0.86 24.05
N LEU A 36 15.97 -0.15 23.19
CA LEU A 36 15.90 0.05 21.74
C LEU A 36 14.45 0.31 21.31
N LYS A 37 14.23 1.50 20.76
CA LYS A 37 12.93 1.98 20.26
C LYS A 37 12.88 1.96 18.74
N THR A 38 14.01 2.18 18.08
CA THR A 38 14.09 2.25 16.61
C THR A 38 15.16 1.31 16.07
N LEU A 39 14.77 0.45 15.13
CA LEU A 39 15.68 -0.45 14.42
C LEU A 39 15.53 -0.23 12.91
N VAL A 40 16.63 0.08 12.24
CA VAL A 40 16.73 0.20 10.78
C VAL A 40 17.71 -0.83 10.28
N LEU A 41 17.25 -1.68 9.35
CA LEU A 41 18.06 -2.70 8.69
C LEU A 41 17.89 -2.54 7.17
N VAL A 42 18.94 -2.09 6.48
CA VAL A 42 18.93 -1.86 5.04
C VAL A 42 20.02 -2.72 4.39
N ASP A 43 19.59 -3.69 3.58
CA ASP A 43 20.46 -4.54 2.76
C ASP A 43 21.59 -5.21 3.57
N VAL A 44 21.27 -5.61 4.82
CA VAL A 44 22.17 -6.33 5.72
C VAL A 44 22.22 -7.82 5.40
N GLU A 45 23.41 -8.41 5.53
CA GLU A 45 23.62 -9.86 5.46
C GLU A 45 23.55 -10.49 6.84
N TYR A 46 23.17 -11.77 6.91
CA TYR A 46 23.16 -12.54 8.15
C TYR A 46 24.13 -13.70 8.03
N ALA A 47 24.86 -13.97 9.12
CA ALA A 47 25.81 -15.09 9.14
C ALA A 47 25.10 -16.44 9.11
N ASP A 48 23.98 -16.54 9.83
CA ASP A 48 23.09 -17.69 9.89
C ASP A 48 21.84 -17.49 9.01
N ASN A 49 20.89 -18.43 9.11
CA ASN A 49 19.56 -18.30 8.52
C ASN A 49 18.91 -16.93 8.87
N LYS A 50 18.59 -16.15 7.83
CA LYS A 50 18.08 -14.77 7.95
C LYS A 50 16.84 -14.65 8.84
N VAL A 51 15.86 -15.53 8.66
CA VAL A 51 14.59 -15.56 9.44
C VAL A 51 14.91 -15.74 10.92
N SER A 52 15.76 -16.71 11.24
CA SER A 52 16.13 -17.07 12.61
C SER A 52 16.92 -15.95 13.29
N SER A 53 17.86 -15.33 12.57
CA SER A 53 18.67 -14.22 13.07
C SER A 53 17.84 -12.97 13.32
N LEU A 54 16.94 -12.61 12.40
CA LEU A 54 16.03 -11.48 12.60
C LEU A 54 15.07 -11.73 13.77
N THR A 55 14.48 -12.92 13.85
CA THR A 55 13.58 -13.29 14.96
C THR A 55 14.29 -13.16 16.31
N ARG A 56 15.54 -13.65 16.40
CA ARG A 56 16.38 -13.57 17.59
C ARG A 56 16.70 -12.11 17.94
N LEU A 57 17.10 -11.30 16.97
CA LEU A 57 17.38 -9.87 17.17
C LEU A 57 16.16 -9.14 17.74
N LEU A 58 14.99 -9.33 17.12
CA LEU A 58 13.74 -8.70 17.54
C LEU A 58 13.27 -9.16 18.92
N SER A 59 13.45 -10.45 19.25
CA SER A 59 13.11 -10.99 20.58
C SER A 59 13.90 -10.34 21.73
N GLY A 60 15.10 -9.83 21.44
CA GLY A 60 15.93 -9.09 22.40
C GLY A 60 15.56 -7.61 22.55
N CYS A 61 14.57 -7.11 21.80
CA CYS A 61 14.18 -5.70 21.74
C CYS A 61 12.73 -5.48 22.24
N PRO A 62 12.45 -5.64 23.54
CA PRO A 62 11.08 -5.68 24.07
C PRO A 62 10.31 -4.35 23.95
N ASN A 63 11.00 -3.21 23.78
CA ASN A 63 10.41 -1.88 23.70
C ASN A 63 10.46 -1.28 22.29
N LEU A 64 10.67 -2.11 21.27
CA LEU A 64 10.78 -1.65 19.88
C LEU A 64 9.47 -1.01 19.42
N ASP A 65 9.52 0.28 19.08
CA ASP A 65 8.39 1.10 18.61
C ASP A 65 8.36 1.18 17.08
N SER A 66 9.52 1.27 16.44
CA SER A 66 9.67 1.49 15.00
C SER A 66 10.69 0.53 14.37
N LEU A 67 10.27 -0.16 13.31
CA LEU A 67 11.09 -1.09 12.53
C LEU A 67 11.06 -0.71 11.05
N PHE A 68 12.23 -0.53 10.46
CA PHE A 68 12.41 -0.32 9.02
C PHE A 68 13.31 -1.41 8.44
N LEU A 69 12.79 -2.15 7.48
CA LEU A 69 13.46 -3.26 6.81
C LEU A 69 13.53 -2.98 5.31
N VAL A 70 14.72 -3.04 4.73
CA VAL A 70 14.95 -3.15 3.28
C VAL A 70 15.77 -4.40 3.03
N HIS A 71 15.30 -5.26 2.15
CA HIS A 71 15.98 -6.52 1.87
C HIS A 71 15.72 -7.05 0.45
N GLU A 72 16.57 -7.98 0.03
CA GLU A 72 16.37 -8.81 -1.16
C GLU A 72 16.05 -10.27 -0.74
N ASN A 73 14.78 -10.67 -0.89
CA ASN A 73 14.28 -12.04 -0.64
C ASN A 73 14.31 -12.47 0.82
N LEU A 74 13.54 -11.77 1.66
CA LEU A 74 13.39 -12.15 3.05
C LEU A 74 12.08 -12.93 3.23
N ASP A 75 12.18 -14.18 3.63
CA ASP A 75 11.10 -14.76 4.42
C ASP A 75 11.15 -14.08 5.79
N VAL A 76 10.02 -13.54 6.25
CA VAL A 76 10.00 -12.73 7.48
C VAL A 76 8.98 -13.31 8.45
N ALA A 77 9.37 -13.50 9.71
CA ALA A 77 8.43 -13.71 10.80
C ALA A 77 8.62 -12.58 11.82
N LEU A 78 7.69 -11.60 11.81
CA LEU A 78 7.67 -10.51 12.78
C LEU A 78 6.65 -10.83 13.86
N MET A 79 7.14 -11.13 15.06
CA MET A 79 6.32 -11.31 16.27
C MET A 79 6.79 -10.26 17.29
N VAL A 80 6.27 -9.04 17.16
CA VAL A 80 6.75 -7.88 17.93
C VAL A 80 5.55 -7.11 18.52
N PRO A 81 5.08 -7.50 19.71
CA PRO A 81 3.87 -6.93 20.31
C PRO A 81 3.94 -5.43 20.64
N SER A 82 5.15 -4.91 20.86
CA SER A 82 5.41 -3.49 21.16
C SER A 82 5.38 -2.59 19.92
N LEU A 83 5.50 -3.17 18.72
CA LEU A 83 5.76 -2.43 17.50
C LEU A 83 4.56 -1.56 17.11
N ARG A 84 4.83 -0.27 16.88
CA ARG A 84 3.82 0.73 16.49
C ARG A 84 3.97 1.18 15.04
N LYS A 85 5.17 1.11 14.48
CA LYS A 85 5.47 1.49 13.09
C LYS A 85 6.30 0.42 12.41
N LEU A 86 5.83 -0.03 11.25
CA LEU A 86 6.53 -1.00 10.43
C LEU A 86 6.63 -0.48 9.00
N ARG A 87 7.86 -0.44 8.48
CA ARG A 87 8.13 -0.20 7.06
C ARG A 87 8.96 -1.34 6.51
N MET A 88 8.47 -2.01 5.48
CA MET A 88 9.12 -3.14 4.84
C MET A 88 9.21 -2.91 3.35
N TYR A 89 10.40 -3.09 2.80
CA TYR A 89 10.69 -3.03 1.38
C TYR A 89 11.42 -4.30 1.00
N ASN A 90 10.82 -5.08 0.12
CA ASN A 90 11.43 -6.28 -0.41
C ASN A 90 11.68 -6.12 -1.90
N ASN A 91 12.95 -5.86 -2.25
CA ASN A 91 13.42 -5.57 -3.60
C ASN A 91 13.73 -6.83 -4.43
N GLY A 92 13.41 -8.02 -3.92
CA GLY A 92 13.62 -9.31 -4.59
C GLY A 92 12.79 -9.48 -5.86
N ARG A 93 13.21 -8.91 -6.98
CA ARG A 93 12.44 -8.98 -8.23
C ARG A 93 12.45 -10.41 -8.80
N TYR A 94 11.27 -10.91 -9.18
CA TYR A 94 11.08 -12.17 -9.92
C TYR A 94 11.56 -13.44 -9.21
N GLN A 95 11.79 -13.36 -7.91
CA GLN A 95 12.18 -14.52 -7.12
C GLN A 95 10.95 -15.14 -6.46
N LYS A 96 11.01 -16.44 -6.24
CA LYS A 96 9.99 -17.17 -5.47
C LYS A 96 10.40 -17.16 -4.00
N GLY A 97 9.58 -16.57 -3.14
CA GLY A 97 9.79 -16.57 -1.69
C GLY A 97 8.87 -17.55 -0.97
N GLY A 98 9.22 -17.91 0.28
CA GLY A 98 8.43 -18.78 1.15
C GLY A 98 7.24 -18.06 1.81
N GLY A 99 7.38 -16.78 2.14
CA GLY A 99 6.27 -15.94 2.64
C GLY A 99 6.70 -15.00 3.76
N PHE A 100 5.76 -14.20 4.24
CA PHE A 100 5.95 -13.50 5.51
C PHE A 100 4.74 -13.57 6.44
N VAL A 101 5.07 -13.51 7.73
CA VAL A 101 4.14 -13.49 8.86
C VAL A 101 4.35 -12.19 9.64
N ILE A 102 3.27 -11.44 9.87
CA ILE A 102 3.30 -10.23 10.71
C ILE A 102 2.26 -10.38 11.81
N ASP A 103 2.75 -10.45 13.04
CA ASP A 103 1.99 -10.40 14.29
C ASP A 103 2.51 -9.23 15.14
N ALA A 104 1.79 -8.11 15.02
CA ALA A 104 2.11 -6.84 15.68
C ALA A 104 0.81 -6.15 16.13
N PRO A 105 0.18 -6.60 17.23
CA PRO A 105 -1.13 -6.12 17.67
C PRO A 105 -1.16 -4.64 18.07
N SER A 106 -0.01 -4.02 18.36
CA SER A 106 0.10 -2.59 18.69
C SER A 106 0.36 -1.69 17.49
N LEU A 107 0.40 -2.24 16.28
CA LEU A 107 0.78 -1.49 15.09
C LEU A 107 -0.25 -0.41 14.77
N VAL A 108 0.24 0.81 14.52
CA VAL A 108 -0.56 2.00 14.18
C VAL A 108 -0.34 2.40 12.71
N SER A 109 0.88 2.21 12.20
CA SER A 109 1.25 2.53 10.81
C SER A 109 1.99 1.36 10.17
N LEU A 110 1.48 0.90 9.03
CA LEU A 110 2.05 -0.17 8.23
C LEU A 110 2.41 0.34 6.83
N TYR A 111 3.61 0.04 6.39
CA TYR A 111 4.02 0.22 5.01
C TYR A 111 4.70 -1.06 4.52
N ILE A 112 4.16 -1.66 3.47
CA ILE A 112 4.73 -2.83 2.81
C ILE A 112 4.88 -2.49 1.34
N ARG A 113 6.09 -2.68 0.81
CA ARG A 113 6.37 -2.75 -0.63
C ARG A 113 7.07 -4.05 -0.94
N ASP A 114 6.47 -4.85 -1.81
CA ASP A 114 6.90 -6.21 -2.07
C ASP A 114 6.85 -6.58 -3.54
N TYR A 115 8.02 -6.98 -4.07
CA TYR A 115 8.21 -7.39 -5.45
C TYR A 115 8.33 -8.91 -5.62
N VAL A 116 8.27 -9.70 -4.53
CA VAL A 116 8.46 -11.15 -4.54
C VAL A 116 7.14 -11.88 -4.77
N LEU A 117 7.18 -12.99 -5.53
CA LEU A 117 6.05 -13.89 -5.67
C LEU A 117 6.07 -14.89 -4.51
N TYR A 118 5.23 -14.65 -3.51
CA TYR A 118 5.08 -15.55 -2.37
C TYR A 118 3.99 -16.58 -2.56
N ASP A 119 4.23 -17.79 -2.03
CA ASP A 119 3.19 -18.80 -1.89
C ASP A 119 2.21 -18.46 -0.74
N PHE A 120 2.62 -17.62 0.23
CA PHE A 120 1.86 -17.36 1.45
C PHE A 120 2.09 -15.96 2.05
N HIS A 121 1.01 -15.34 2.54
CA HIS A 121 1.03 -14.13 3.34
C HIS A 121 0.11 -14.34 4.56
N ARG A 122 0.61 -14.10 5.78
CA ARG A 122 -0.22 -14.08 6.99
C ARG A 122 0.02 -12.82 7.78
N ILE A 123 -0.97 -11.95 7.76
CA ILE A 123 -1.00 -10.75 8.58
C ILE A 123 -2.09 -10.97 9.61
N GLU A 124 -1.70 -11.02 10.88
CA GLU A 124 -2.63 -11.19 11.99
C GLU A 124 -3.43 -9.91 12.23
N HIS A 125 -4.52 -10.03 13.01
CA HIS A 125 -5.41 -8.90 13.26
C HIS A 125 -4.70 -7.75 14.00
N MET A 126 -4.84 -6.52 13.48
CA MET A 126 -4.19 -5.32 14.01
C MET A 126 -5.22 -4.32 14.51
N PRO A 127 -5.68 -4.43 15.78
CA PRO A 127 -6.80 -3.66 16.28
C PRO A 127 -6.52 -2.16 16.42
N LYS A 128 -5.25 -1.74 16.50
CA LYS A 128 -4.83 -0.34 16.66
C LYS A 128 -4.40 0.32 15.34
N LEU A 129 -4.53 -0.39 14.22
CA LEU A 129 -4.05 0.11 12.94
C LEU A 129 -4.86 1.32 12.50
N GLU A 130 -4.17 2.42 12.19
CA GLU A 130 -4.79 3.66 11.71
C GLU A 130 -4.53 3.85 10.21
N GLU A 131 -3.30 3.57 9.77
CA GLU A 131 -2.87 3.75 8.39
C GLU A 131 -2.12 2.52 7.87
N ALA A 132 -2.49 2.06 6.67
CA ALA A 132 -1.73 1.05 5.96
C ALA A 132 -1.52 1.41 4.48
N HIS A 133 -0.29 1.19 4.02
CA HIS A 133 0.07 1.19 2.61
C HIS A 133 0.61 -0.19 2.25
N VAL A 134 -0.06 -0.86 1.32
CA VAL A 134 0.32 -2.22 0.89
C VAL A 134 0.47 -2.22 -0.62
N ASP A 135 1.70 -2.42 -1.06
CA ASP A 135 2.12 -2.43 -2.44
C ASP A 135 2.77 -3.77 -2.77
N MET A 136 2.00 -4.67 -3.37
CA MET A 136 2.43 -6.04 -3.71
C MET A 136 2.23 -6.26 -5.20
N ILE A 137 3.36 -6.41 -5.89
CA ILE A 137 3.36 -6.38 -7.35
C ILE A 137 2.96 -7.69 -7.97
N GLN A 138 3.45 -8.76 -7.36
CA GLN A 138 3.16 -10.10 -7.81
C GLN A 138 1.74 -10.50 -7.38
N THR A 139 1.10 -11.33 -8.19
CA THR A 139 -0.30 -11.69 -7.99
C THR A 139 -0.53 -12.33 -6.63
N VAL A 140 -1.37 -11.71 -5.82
CA VAL A 140 -1.77 -12.21 -4.52
C VAL A 140 -2.86 -13.26 -4.69
N ARG A 141 -2.54 -14.50 -4.31
CA ARG A 141 -3.47 -15.64 -4.40
C ARG A 141 -4.59 -15.57 -3.35
N ASN A 142 -4.34 -14.95 -2.20
CA ASN A 142 -5.26 -15.00 -1.06
C ASN A 142 -5.47 -13.60 -0.48
N TYR A 143 -6.69 -13.08 -0.54
CA TYR A 143 -7.07 -11.76 -0.03
C TYR A 143 -7.40 -11.75 1.48
N LYS A 144 -7.40 -12.90 2.17
CA LYS A 144 -7.81 -13.00 3.59
C LYS A 144 -6.98 -12.15 4.53
N PHE A 145 -5.74 -11.80 4.17
CA PHE A 145 -4.90 -10.89 4.97
C PHE A 145 -5.50 -9.48 5.09
N LEU A 146 -6.37 -9.07 4.15
CA LEU A 146 -7.06 -7.79 4.23
C LEU A 146 -7.96 -7.68 5.48
N LYS A 147 -8.35 -8.81 6.10
CA LYS A 147 -9.04 -8.83 7.41
C LYS A 147 -8.24 -8.14 8.51
N ALA A 148 -6.91 -8.17 8.42
CA ALA A 148 -6.02 -7.49 9.36
C ALA A 148 -6.22 -5.97 9.35
N PHE A 149 -6.73 -5.42 8.24
CA PHE A 149 -6.83 -3.98 8.01
C PHE A 149 -8.22 -3.40 8.27
N THR A 150 -9.17 -4.21 8.77
CA THR A 150 -10.56 -3.80 9.01
C THR A 150 -10.71 -2.65 10.02
N CYS A 151 -9.73 -2.47 10.91
CA CYS A 151 -9.68 -1.37 11.87
C CYS A 151 -9.12 -0.06 11.30
N ALA A 152 -8.46 -0.10 10.13
CA ALA A 152 -7.75 1.04 9.57
C ALA A 152 -8.68 2.18 9.16
N ARG A 153 -8.21 3.40 9.40
CA ARG A 153 -8.87 4.64 8.97
C ARG A 153 -8.46 5.06 7.57
N SER A 154 -7.22 4.76 7.18
CA SER A 154 -6.63 5.09 5.88
C SER A 154 -5.96 3.86 5.27
N LEU A 155 -6.36 3.50 4.05
CA LEU A 155 -5.77 2.39 3.30
C LEU A 155 -5.33 2.82 1.92
N THR A 156 -4.12 2.43 1.55
CA THR A 156 -3.63 2.46 0.17
C THR A 156 -3.29 1.05 -0.26
N LEU A 157 -3.92 0.58 -1.34
CA LEU A 157 -3.74 -0.77 -1.87
C LEU A 157 -3.31 -0.74 -3.33
N CYS A 158 -2.14 -1.32 -3.59
CA CYS A 158 -1.59 -1.59 -4.91
C CYS A 158 -1.41 -3.11 -5.01
N LEU A 159 -2.47 -3.83 -5.43
CA LEU A 159 -2.54 -5.29 -5.34
C LEU A 159 -3.15 -5.90 -6.61
N SER A 160 -2.52 -6.93 -7.16
CA SER A 160 -3.10 -7.79 -8.23
C SER A 160 -3.69 -9.06 -7.63
N PHE A 161 -4.89 -9.47 -8.06
CA PHE A 161 -5.52 -10.72 -7.61
C PHE A 161 -5.67 -11.74 -8.76
N SER A 162 -5.54 -13.03 -8.43
CA SER A 162 -5.68 -14.13 -9.40
C SER A 162 -7.11 -14.67 -9.54
N GLU A 163 -7.95 -14.49 -8.52
CA GLU A 163 -9.29 -15.10 -8.43
C GLU A 163 -10.35 -14.04 -8.17
N VAL A 164 -11.59 -14.35 -8.56
CA VAL A 164 -12.75 -13.49 -8.28
C VAL A 164 -12.89 -13.32 -6.78
N LEU A 165 -12.67 -12.08 -6.31
CA LEU A 165 -12.83 -11.72 -4.92
C LEU A 165 -14.26 -12.08 -4.48
N SER A 166 -14.40 -13.01 -3.54
CA SER A 166 -15.62 -13.19 -2.76
C SER A 166 -15.29 -12.94 -1.29
N PRO A 167 -14.97 -11.70 -0.90
CA PRO A 167 -14.58 -11.38 0.45
C PRO A 167 -15.81 -11.41 1.36
N CYS A 168 -16.21 -12.61 1.77
CA CYS A 168 -17.20 -12.74 2.82
C CYS A 168 -16.60 -12.31 4.17
N GLY A 169 -17.18 -11.26 4.76
CA GLY A 169 -17.00 -10.90 6.18
C GLY A 169 -15.78 -10.03 6.49
N MET A 170 -15.46 -9.03 5.66
CA MET A 170 -14.44 -8.02 5.95
C MET A 170 -15.04 -6.61 5.99
N ILE A 171 -15.71 -6.24 7.06
CA ILE A 171 -16.30 -4.89 7.15
C ILE A 171 -15.26 -3.90 7.67
N PHE A 172 -14.98 -2.86 6.89
CA PHE A 172 -14.04 -1.79 7.19
C PHE A 172 -14.76 -0.62 7.90
N HIS A 173 -15.18 -0.84 9.14
CA HIS A 173 -16.04 0.09 9.89
C HIS A 173 -15.44 1.47 10.17
N ASN A 174 -14.12 1.60 10.09
CA ASN A 174 -13.39 2.84 10.39
C ASN A 174 -12.80 3.50 9.15
N LEU A 175 -12.87 2.85 7.99
CA LEU A 175 -12.20 3.34 6.79
C LEU A 175 -12.87 4.63 6.30
N VAL A 176 -12.09 5.70 6.27
CA VAL A 176 -12.50 7.02 5.78
C VAL A 176 -11.79 7.36 4.47
N TYR A 177 -10.52 6.95 4.33
CA TYR A 177 -9.69 7.25 3.17
C TYR A 177 -9.24 5.97 2.49
N LEU A 178 -9.61 5.80 1.22
CA LEU A 178 -9.18 4.68 0.40
C LEU A 178 -8.45 5.18 -0.83
N THR A 179 -7.25 4.65 -1.07
CA THR A 179 -6.52 4.80 -2.32
C THR A 179 -6.35 3.44 -2.98
N LEU A 180 -6.79 3.29 -4.22
CA LEU A 180 -6.60 2.07 -5.02
C LEU A 180 -5.76 2.40 -6.26
N ASN A 181 -4.82 1.51 -6.57
CA ASN A 181 -4.05 1.60 -7.80
C ASN A 181 -4.74 0.78 -8.92
N THR A 182 -4.94 1.43 -10.06
CA THR A 182 -5.66 0.91 -11.23
C THR A 182 -4.74 0.19 -12.24
N CYS A 183 -3.43 0.15 -11.96
CA CYS A 183 -2.44 -0.63 -12.72
C CYS A 183 -2.52 -2.15 -12.45
N PHE A 184 -3.24 -2.58 -11.42
CA PHE A 184 -3.24 -3.97 -10.95
C PHE A 184 -4.51 -4.73 -11.33
N LEU A 185 -4.38 -6.03 -11.58
CA LEU A 185 -5.48 -6.86 -12.05
C LEU A 185 -6.53 -7.06 -10.95
N GLY A 186 -7.81 -6.89 -11.29
CA GLY A 186 -8.92 -7.10 -10.36
C GLY A 186 -9.20 -5.91 -9.43
N TRP A 187 -8.60 -4.74 -9.68
CA TRP A 187 -8.83 -3.53 -8.88
C TRP A 187 -10.31 -3.10 -8.83
N TRP A 188 -11.07 -3.37 -9.90
CA TRP A 188 -12.51 -3.06 -9.98
C TRP A 188 -13.36 -3.97 -9.08
N ASP A 189 -13.00 -5.24 -8.94
CA ASP A 189 -13.65 -6.16 -8.02
C ASP A 189 -13.34 -5.75 -6.58
N LEU A 190 -12.08 -5.39 -6.31
CA LEU A 190 -11.68 -4.85 -5.01
C LEU A 190 -12.44 -3.56 -4.69
N LEU A 191 -12.55 -2.63 -5.65
CA LEU A 191 -13.34 -1.41 -5.49
C LEU A 191 -14.78 -1.73 -5.10
N THR A 192 -15.43 -2.65 -5.83
CA THR A 192 -16.84 -3.03 -5.60
C THR A 192 -17.05 -3.48 -4.16
N HIS A 193 -16.20 -4.38 -3.67
CA HIS A 193 -16.26 -4.88 -2.29
C HIS A 193 -15.94 -3.80 -1.26
N MET A 194 -14.87 -3.03 -1.48
CA MET A 194 -14.49 -1.96 -0.55
C MET A 194 -15.57 -0.89 -0.42
N LEU A 195 -16.31 -0.57 -1.50
CA LEU A 195 -17.46 0.33 -1.42
C LEU A 195 -18.58 -0.26 -0.56
N GLN A 196 -18.92 -1.54 -0.77
CA GLN A 196 -19.98 -2.23 -0.02
C GLN A 196 -19.63 -2.39 1.47
N ASP A 197 -18.38 -2.69 1.77
CA ASP A 197 -17.91 -3.05 3.12
C ASP A 197 -17.37 -1.88 3.94
N SER A 198 -17.33 -0.65 3.39
CA SER A 198 -16.76 0.53 4.07
C SER A 198 -17.83 1.60 4.32
N PRO A 199 -18.74 1.45 5.30
CA PRO A 199 -19.91 2.31 5.45
C PRO A 199 -19.60 3.78 5.79
N LYS A 200 -18.38 4.08 6.27
CA LYS A 200 -17.92 5.43 6.60
C LYS A 200 -16.98 6.04 5.57
N LEU A 201 -16.78 5.38 4.42
CA LEU A 201 -15.84 5.85 3.40
C LEU A 201 -16.19 7.26 2.96
N GLY A 202 -15.28 8.19 3.22
CA GLY A 202 -15.46 9.62 2.93
C GLY A 202 -14.70 10.09 1.70
N MET A 203 -13.60 9.41 1.37
CA MET A 203 -12.76 9.75 0.24
C MET A 203 -12.27 8.49 -0.47
N LEU A 204 -12.43 8.46 -1.79
CA LEU A 204 -11.81 7.48 -2.68
C LEU A 204 -10.85 8.19 -3.64
N LYS A 205 -9.67 7.60 -3.79
CA LYS A 205 -8.66 8.03 -4.75
C LYS A 205 -8.23 6.86 -5.62
N LEU A 206 -8.43 6.98 -6.92
CA LEU A 206 -7.93 6.04 -7.92
C LEU A 206 -6.66 6.61 -8.53
N ILE A 207 -5.63 5.78 -8.70
CA ILE A 207 -4.33 6.18 -9.23
C ILE A 207 -3.90 5.21 -10.33
N ASP A 208 -3.58 5.74 -11.51
CA ASP A 208 -2.87 5.04 -12.59
C ASP A 208 -1.43 5.58 -12.69
N GLU A 209 -0.66 5.36 -11.63
CA GLU A 209 0.75 5.68 -11.55
C GLU A 209 1.40 4.62 -10.66
N HIS A 210 2.48 4.02 -11.13
CA HIS A 210 3.29 3.09 -10.36
C HIS A 210 4.77 3.43 -10.57
N GLU A 211 5.61 3.28 -9.52
CA GLU A 211 7.03 3.69 -9.58
C GLU A 211 7.82 2.92 -10.64
N LEU A 212 7.39 1.68 -10.95
CA LEU A 212 7.89 0.91 -12.07
C LEU A 212 7.12 1.29 -13.34
N ALA A 213 7.85 1.90 -14.29
CA ALA A 213 7.34 2.33 -15.59
C ALA A 213 6.81 1.19 -16.49
N GLU A 214 6.96 -0.07 -16.07
CA GLU A 214 6.51 -1.27 -16.78
C GLU A 214 5.02 -1.56 -16.56
N PHE A 215 4.41 -1.01 -15.51
CA PHE A 215 2.97 -1.19 -15.25
C PHE A 215 2.17 -0.03 -15.84
N THR A 216 1.44 -0.33 -16.91
CA THR A 216 0.40 0.56 -17.45
C THR A 216 -0.97 0.09 -16.94
N SER A 217 -1.94 1.00 -16.79
CA SER A 217 -3.31 0.63 -16.42
C SER A 217 -3.80 -0.59 -17.21
N ILE A 218 -4.30 -1.60 -16.52
CA ILE A 218 -5.01 -2.70 -17.17
C ILE A 218 -6.37 -2.18 -17.63
N GLU A 219 -6.88 -2.66 -18.76
CA GLU A 219 -8.24 -2.32 -19.21
C GLU A 219 -9.27 -2.73 -18.15
N THR A 220 -10.01 -1.74 -17.67
CA THR A 220 -11.24 -1.98 -16.93
C THR A 220 -12.17 -2.76 -17.85
N PRO A 221 -12.58 -3.99 -17.50
CA PRO A 221 -13.41 -4.79 -18.38
C PRO A 221 -14.70 -4.03 -18.69
N ASP A 222 -15.17 -4.12 -19.93
CA ASP A 222 -16.51 -3.64 -20.31
C ASP A 222 -17.63 -4.30 -19.50
N SER A 223 -17.31 -5.35 -18.73
CA SER A 223 -18.20 -6.16 -17.89
C SER A 223 -18.04 -5.91 -16.38
N TRP A 224 -17.54 -4.74 -15.96
CA TRP A 224 -17.47 -4.41 -14.53
C TRP A 224 -18.83 -4.64 -13.85
N LYS A 225 -18.84 -5.53 -12.85
CA LYS A 225 -20.04 -5.90 -12.10
C LYS A 225 -20.26 -4.86 -11.01
N ARG A 226 -21.13 -3.89 -11.28
CA ARG A 226 -21.56 -2.89 -10.30
C ARG A 226 -22.09 -3.57 -9.03
N PRO A 227 -22.00 -2.91 -7.85
CA PRO A 227 -22.66 -3.38 -6.64
C PRO A 227 -24.16 -3.63 -6.88
N SER A 228 -24.69 -4.71 -6.29
CA SER A 228 -26.10 -5.11 -6.42
C SER A 228 -27.09 -4.07 -5.88
N SER A 229 -26.64 -3.27 -4.91
CA SER A 229 -27.36 -2.13 -4.34
C SER A 229 -26.39 -0.99 -4.14
N VAL A 230 -26.89 0.25 -4.13
CA VAL A 230 -26.05 1.43 -3.84
C VAL A 230 -25.40 1.30 -2.46
N PRO A 231 -24.07 1.29 -2.36
CA PRO A 231 -23.39 1.18 -1.08
C PRO A 231 -23.74 2.32 -0.12
N THR A 232 -23.82 1.99 1.17
CA THR A 232 -24.24 2.94 2.22
C THR A 232 -23.33 4.17 2.27
N CYS A 233 -22.03 4.00 1.97
CA CYS A 233 -21.07 5.10 1.97
C CYS A 233 -21.37 6.16 0.91
N LEU A 234 -21.77 5.77 -0.30
CA LEU A 234 -22.13 6.71 -1.37
C LEU A 234 -23.32 7.59 -0.97
N LEU A 235 -24.26 7.03 -0.20
CA LEU A 235 -25.45 7.74 0.25
C LEU A 235 -25.19 8.67 1.45
N HIS A 236 -24.20 8.39 2.31
CA HIS A 236 -24.12 9.02 3.63
C HIS A 236 -22.78 9.61 4.03
N SER A 237 -21.66 9.21 3.43
CA SER A 237 -20.33 9.64 3.90
C SER A 237 -19.40 10.11 2.79
N PHE A 238 -19.62 9.68 1.54
CA PHE A 238 -18.72 9.89 0.44
C PHE A 238 -18.71 11.35 -0.05
N GLU A 239 -17.63 12.09 0.21
CA GLU A 239 -17.52 13.53 -0.05
C GLU A 239 -16.48 13.90 -1.11
N ILE A 240 -15.43 13.08 -1.28
CA ILE A 240 -14.31 13.38 -2.17
C ILE A 240 -14.00 12.18 -3.08
N PHE A 241 -14.00 12.43 -4.37
CA PHE A 241 -13.53 11.48 -5.37
C PHE A 241 -12.34 12.08 -6.13
N GLU A 242 -11.22 11.37 -6.18
CA GLU A 242 -10.09 11.73 -7.04
C GLU A 242 -9.72 10.58 -7.97
N TRP A 243 -9.52 10.87 -9.25
CA TRP A 243 -8.96 9.91 -10.20
C TRP A 243 -7.74 10.53 -10.89
N LYS A 244 -6.56 9.99 -10.57
CA LYS A 244 -5.28 10.37 -11.18
C LYS A 244 -4.89 9.36 -12.26
N GLY A 245 -4.50 9.84 -13.42
CA GLY A 245 -4.26 9.03 -14.62
C GLY A 245 -5.55 8.46 -15.24
N TYR A 246 -6.66 9.18 -15.14
CA TYR A 246 -7.91 8.80 -15.82
C TYR A 246 -7.72 8.78 -17.34
N LYS A 247 -8.13 7.68 -18.00
CA LYS A 247 -7.94 7.48 -19.46
C LYS A 247 -9.20 7.69 -20.31
N GLY A 248 -10.38 7.83 -19.70
CA GLY A 248 -11.63 7.97 -20.45
C GLY A 248 -12.02 6.72 -21.21
N ARG A 249 -11.56 5.53 -20.79
CA ARG A 249 -11.99 4.25 -21.38
C ARG A 249 -13.43 3.97 -20.97
N ARG A 250 -14.15 3.15 -21.74
CA ARG A 250 -15.56 2.82 -21.47
C ARG A 250 -15.81 2.34 -20.04
N GLY A 251 -15.00 1.41 -19.54
CA GLY A 251 -15.09 0.94 -18.15
C GLY A 251 -14.71 2.02 -17.12
N ASP A 252 -13.77 2.92 -17.45
CA ASP A 252 -13.40 4.03 -16.55
C ASP A 252 -14.56 5.03 -16.43
N VAL A 253 -15.20 5.36 -17.55
CA VAL A 253 -16.42 6.18 -17.62
C VAL A 253 -17.53 5.52 -16.81
N ASP A 254 -17.70 4.20 -16.91
CA ASP A 254 -18.75 3.49 -16.17
C ASP A 254 -18.54 3.58 -14.64
N VAL A 255 -17.32 3.36 -14.17
CA VAL A 255 -16.95 3.50 -12.75
C VAL A 255 -17.16 4.94 -12.27
N ALA A 256 -16.67 5.92 -13.02
CA ALA A 256 -16.83 7.34 -12.67
C ALA A 256 -18.32 7.73 -12.63
N THR A 257 -19.09 7.30 -13.63
CA THR A 257 -20.53 7.56 -13.72
C THR A 257 -21.27 6.96 -12.55
N TYR A 258 -21.02 5.69 -12.24
CA TYR A 258 -21.65 5.03 -11.11
C TYR A 258 -21.38 5.76 -9.79
N LEU A 259 -20.12 6.09 -9.51
CA LEU A 259 -19.75 6.77 -8.26
C LEU A 259 -20.42 8.14 -8.14
N ILE A 260 -20.38 8.95 -9.21
CA ILE A 260 -20.90 10.32 -9.19
C ILE A 260 -22.44 10.35 -9.19
N ALA A 261 -23.08 9.46 -9.95
CA ALA A 261 -24.53 9.40 -10.04
C ALA A 261 -25.20 8.83 -8.79
N ASN A 262 -24.46 8.10 -7.95
CA ASN A 262 -25.01 7.51 -6.72
C ASN A 262 -24.55 8.22 -5.45
N ALA A 263 -23.52 9.09 -5.53
CA ALA A 263 -22.99 9.79 -4.36
C ALA A 263 -23.77 11.08 -4.06
N THR A 264 -24.67 11.02 -3.08
CA THR A 264 -25.56 12.14 -2.72
C THR A 264 -24.86 13.24 -1.93
N ARG A 265 -23.75 12.92 -1.25
CA ARG A 265 -22.96 13.87 -0.45
C ARG A 265 -21.64 14.29 -1.09
N LEU A 266 -21.41 13.92 -2.35
CA LEU A 266 -20.16 14.25 -3.05
C LEU A 266 -20.00 15.77 -3.19
N LYS A 267 -18.92 16.32 -2.64
CA LYS A 267 -18.63 17.76 -2.68
C LYS A 267 -17.56 18.09 -3.73
N LYS A 268 -16.58 17.19 -3.89
CA LYS A 268 -15.43 17.42 -4.76
C LYS A 268 -15.17 16.19 -5.60
N SER A 269 -15.08 16.39 -6.91
CA SER A 269 -14.57 15.38 -7.83
C SER A 269 -13.40 15.94 -8.61
N LYS A 270 -12.27 15.26 -8.59
CA LYS A 270 -11.04 15.70 -9.25
C LYS A 270 -10.54 14.65 -10.22
N PHE A 271 -10.30 15.05 -11.46
CA PHE A 271 -9.74 14.19 -12.48
C PHE A 271 -8.43 14.79 -13.00
N SER A 272 -7.43 13.93 -13.15
CA SER A 272 -6.22 14.24 -13.88
C SER A 272 -5.79 13.03 -14.68
N SER A 273 -5.11 13.29 -15.78
CA SER A 273 -4.61 12.37 -16.80
C SER A 273 -3.10 12.15 -16.65
N GLN A 274 -2.53 11.24 -17.44
CA GLN A 274 -1.08 10.98 -17.44
C GLN A 274 -0.31 12.01 -18.29
N PRO A 275 0.94 12.37 -17.94
CA PRO A 275 1.70 13.49 -18.54
C PRO A 275 2.04 13.40 -20.04
N HIS A 276 1.63 12.34 -20.74
CA HIS A 276 2.08 12.00 -22.08
C HIS A 276 0.95 11.89 -23.12
N ASP A 277 -0.31 12.15 -22.76
CA ASP A 277 -1.43 12.13 -23.71
C ASP A 277 -1.87 13.56 -24.04
N ASP A 278 -1.47 14.10 -25.20
CA ASP A 278 -1.80 15.48 -25.61
C ASP A 278 -3.29 15.68 -26.01
N SER A 279 -4.12 14.63 -26.02
CA SER A 279 -5.56 14.69 -26.33
C SER A 279 -6.47 14.92 -25.10
N GLU A 280 -5.88 15.56 -24.08
CA GLU A 280 -6.08 15.37 -22.64
C GLU A 280 -7.32 16.05 -22.02
N GLY A 281 -7.45 17.37 -22.23
CA GLY A 281 -8.47 18.18 -21.57
C GLY A 281 -9.88 17.88 -22.10
N ASP A 282 -10.00 17.76 -23.42
CA ASP A 282 -11.30 17.64 -24.10
C ASP A 282 -12.05 16.35 -23.75
N ARG A 283 -11.34 15.25 -23.49
CA ARG A 283 -11.94 13.96 -23.10
C ARG A 283 -12.49 14.00 -21.69
N ILE A 284 -11.69 14.44 -20.73
CA ILE A 284 -12.13 14.61 -19.34
C ILE A 284 -13.31 15.60 -19.32
N HIS A 285 -13.20 16.75 -19.98
CA HIS A 285 -14.29 17.72 -20.02
C HIS A 285 -15.57 17.15 -20.66
N ARG A 286 -15.47 16.39 -21.76
CA ARG A 286 -16.63 15.74 -22.39
C ARG A 286 -17.29 14.72 -21.47
N ASP A 287 -16.49 13.84 -20.88
CA ASP A 287 -16.99 12.79 -19.98
C ASP A 287 -17.66 13.45 -18.76
N LEU A 288 -16.98 14.38 -18.09
CA LEU A 288 -17.52 15.08 -16.93
C LEU A 288 -18.81 15.85 -17.23
N ASN A 289 -18.92 16.49 -18.40
CA ASN A 289 -20.13 17.18 -18.81
C ASN A 289 -21.32 16.24 -19.07
N SER A 290 -21.06 14.95 -19.34
CA SER A 290 -22.10 13.93 -19.51
C SER A 290 -22.60 13.33 -18.19
N LEU A 291 -21.88 13.56 -17.09
CA LEU A 291 -22.18 12.97 -15.80
C LEU A 291 -23.34 13.69 -15.12
N GLN A 292 -24.41 12.94 -14.83
CA GLN A 292 -25.48 13.39 -13.96
C GLN A 292 -25.12 13.09 -12.52
N ALA A 293 -24.81 14.12 -11.74
CA ALA A 293 -24.47 13.99 -10.33
C ALA A 293 -25.73 13.92 -9.45
N ALA A 294 -25.74 13.02 -8.46
CA ALA A 294 -26.79 13.00 -7.44
C ALA A 294 -26.65 14.14 -6.42
N SER A 295 -25.43 14.60 -6.16
CA SER A 295 -25.16 15.70 -5.23
C SER A 295 -25.33 17.06 -5.89
N PRO A 296 -26.17 17.97 -5.34
CA PRO A 296 -26.31 19.33 -5.85
C PRO A 296 -25.11 20.24 -5.51
N HIS A 297 -24.20 19.78 -4.64
CA HIS A 297 -23.05 20.54 -4.15
C HIS A 297 -21.73 20.13 -4.82
N LEU A 298 -21.80 19.33 -5.89
CA LEU A 298 -20.62 18.81 -6.55
C LEU A 298 -19.85 19.91 -7.27
N MET A 299 -18.57 20.05 -6.94
CA MET A 299 -17.61 20.80 -7.75
C MET A 299 -16.67 19.85 -8.49
N PHE A 300 -16.64 19.98 -9.81
CA PHE A 300 -15.65 19.33 -10.67
C PHE A 300 -14.37 20.16 -10.74
N LEU A 301 -13.22 19.51 -10.55
CA LEU A 301 -11.90 20.11 -10.69
C LEU A 301 -11.09 19.29 -11.70
N SER A 302 -10.79 19.87 -12.86
CA SER A 302 -9.75 19.36 -13.77
C SER A 302 -8.44 20.10 -13.48
N GLN A 303 -7.31 19.38 -13.47
CA GLN A 303 -5.97 20.01 -13.41
C GLN A 303 -5.23 19.77 -14.73
N GLU A 304 -5.20 20.78 -15.60
CA GLU A 304 -4.19 20.86 -16.66
C GLU A 304 -2.85 21.24 -16.03
N ARG A 305 -1.88 20.33 -15.99
CA ARG A 305 -0.53 20.64 -15.48
C ARG A 305 0.32 21.27 -16.58
N LYS A 306 0.71 22.54 -16.40
CA LYS A 306 1.70 23.24 -17.24
C LYS A 306 2.99 22.41 -17.41
N LYS A 307 3.40 22.23 -18.67
CA LYS A 307 4.64 21.55 -19.11
C LYS A 307 5.85 21.98 -18.27
N ARG A 308 6.41 21.07 -17.45
CA ARG A 308 7.76 21.24 -16.90
C ARG A 308 8.78 20.80 -17.96
N GLN A 309 9.53 21.76 -18.49
CA GLN A 309 10.71 21.50 -19.33
C GLN A 309 11.68 20.57 -18.56
N ARG A 310 12.06 19.44 -19.19
CA ARG A 310 13.13 18.57 -18.70
C ARG A 310 14.46 19.31 -18.74
N VAL A 311 14.92 19.82 -17.60
CA VAL A 311 16.34 20.15 -17.41
C VAL A 311 17.09 18.83 -17.32
N LYS A 312 17.84 18.50 -18.39
CA LYS A 312 18.78 17.38 -18.44
C LYS A 312 19.77 17.50 -17.27
N HIS A 313 19.59 16.69 -16.22
CA HIS A 313 20.65 16.50 -15.24
C HIS A 313 21.70 15.56 -15.83
N LYS A 314 22.86 16.13 -16.16
CA LYS A 314 24.08 15.40 -16.49
C LYS A 314 24.41 14.45 -15.33
N ARG A 315 24.64 13.17 -15.67
CA ARG A 315 25.32 12.20 -14.80
C ARG A 315 26.60 12.83 -14.24
N ILE A 316 26.69 12.94 -12.92
CA ILE A 316 27.96 13.10 -12.22
C ILE A 316 28.32 11.71 -11.68
N ARG A 317 29.36 11.13 -12.27
CA ARG A 317 30.14 10.05 -11.65
C ARG A 317 30.92 10.69 -10.49
N SER A 318 30.93 10.05 -9.32
CA SER A 318 32.07 10.18 -8.41
C SER A 318 32.29 8.84 -7.71
N CYS A 319 33.45 8.27 -7.99
CA CYS A 319 34.11 7.29 -7.14
C CYS A 319 34.32 7.88 -5.74
N CYS A 320 34.13 7.06 -4.70
CA CYS A 320 35.19 6.59 -3.81
C CYS A 320 34.71 5.29 -3.18
#